data_AF-A0A667GGW7-F1
#
_entry.id   AF-A0A667GGW7-F1
#
_cell.length_a   1.000
_cell.length_b   1.000
_cell.length_c   1.000
_cell.angle_alpha   90.00
_cell.angle_beta   90.00
_cell.angle_gamma   90.00
#
_symmetry.space_group_name_H-M   'P 1'
#
loop_
_entity.id
_entity.type
_entity.pdbx_description
1 polymer ?
#
loop_
_entity_poly.entity_id
_entity_poly.type
_entity_poly.pdbx_seq_one_letter_code
_entity_poly.pdbx_strand_id
1 'polypeptide(L)'
;MTKVFTHQGKVALYIILMHIAYLETKNLEDEEKDNPMEEWNSEMRAAEKELEQLKTEEEELQRNLLELEVQKEQTLAQIDFVQKQTNRTEELLDQLSVSEWEVIEWSDDQAVFTFLYDTIELTITFGEPAVGLPFLDKAFRKIVDLNFQSLLDEDKAPPSSLLVHKLIFQYIEEQESWKKKCKTQHEVPKMLQEISLVVSHCRLLGEEIEFLKRWGPNYNLMNIDVTNTELRLLFSSSAAFVKFEITLPLSVHFPTVRLPFSIQNHLGNIGQDEITAILSKVPLEDNYLKNVVKQIYQDLLQDCHFYH
;
A
#
# COMPACT_ATOMS: atom_id res chain seq x y z
N MET A 1 -92.55 -64.28 -54.84
CA MET A 1 -93.63 -64.39 -53.84
C MET A 1 -93.61 -63.11 -53.01
N THR A 2 -94.41 -62.12 -53.40
CA THR A 2 -94.33 -60.74 -52.89
C THR A 2 -95.17 -60.63 -51.61
N LYS A 3 -94.51 -60.53 -50.44
CA LYS A 3 -95.21 -60.29 -49.17
C LYS A 3 -95.69 -58.84 -49.13
N VAL A 4 -96.99 -58.62 -49.29
CA VAL A 4 -97.62 -57.32 -49.14
C VAL A 4 -97.73 -57.00 -47.65
N PHE A 5 -97.09 -55.92 -47.20
CA PHE A 5 -97.20 -55.45 -45.81
C PHE A 5 -98.64 -55.03 -45.48
N THR A 6 -99.12 -55.42 -44.31
CA THR A 6 -100.42 -54.98 -43.77
C THR A 6 -100.39 -53.48 -43.46
N HIS A 7 -101.56 -52.83 -43.45
CA HIS A 7 -101.69 -51.37 -43.24
C HIS A 7 -100.96 -50.87 -41.97
N GLN A 8 -100.99 -51.65 -40.88
CA GLN A 8 -100.25 -51.34 -39.66
C GLN A 8 -98.72 -51.33 -39.86
N GLY A 9 -98.17 -52.20 -40.73
CA GLY A 9 -96.74 -52.22 -41.03
C GLY A 9 -96.26 -50.97 -41.79
N LYS A 10 -97.11 -50.38 -42.64
CA LYS A 10 -96.79 -49.14 -43.35
C LYS A 10 -96.78 -47.92 -42.43
N VAL A 11 -97.69 -47.86 -41.47
CA VAL A 11 -97.75 -46.76 -40.48
C VAL A 11 -96.52 -46.77 -39.57
N ALA A 12 -96.10 -47.95 -39.11
CA ALA A 12 -94.89 -48.08 -38.30
C ALA A 12 -93.62 -47.63 -39.06
N LEU A 13 -93.51 -48.00 -40.34
CA LEU A 13 -92.43 -47.54 -41.21
C LEU A 13 -92.44 -46.03 -41.42
N TYR A 14 -93.62 -45.41 -41.58
CA TYR A 14 -93.72 -43.96 -41.77
C TYR A 14 -93.30 -43.19 -40.51
N ILE A 15 -93.68 -43.68 -39.32
CA ILE A 15 -93.26 -43.08 -38.05
C ILE A 15 -91.74 -43.17 -37.87
N ILE A 16 -91.15 -44.32 -38.19
CA ILE A 16 -89.69 -44.52 -38.10
C ILE A 16 -88.96 -43.59 -39.08
N LEU A 17 -89.41 -43.50 -40.33
CA LEU A 17 -88.82 -42.62 -41.33
C LEU A 17 -88.94 -41.15 -40.96
N MET A 18 -90.06 -40.73 -40.36
CA MET A 18 -90.25 -39.36 -39.91
C MET A 18 -89.38 -39.02 -38.69
N HIS A 19 -89.11 -40.00 -37.81
CA HIS A 19 -88.21 -39.83 -36.68
C HIS A 19 -86.74 -39.75 -37.12
N ILE A 20 -86.35 -40.56 -38.12
CA ILE A 20 -85.02 -40.50 -38.74
C ILE A 20 -84.82 -39.15 -39.43
N ALA A 21 -85.79 -38.71 -40.23
CA ALA A 21 -85.72 -37.40 -40.89
C ALA A 21 -85.64 -36.25 -39.88
N TYR A 22 -86.39 -36.31 -38.77
CA TYR A 22 -86.32 -35.31 -37.69
C TYR A 22 -84.94 -35.27 -37.02
N LEU A 23 -84.33 -36.43 -36.77
CA LEU A 23 -82.99 -36.53 -36.19
C LEU A 23 -81.91 -36.03 -37.17
N GLU A 24 -82.04 -36.33 -38.46
CA GLU A 24 -81.14 -35.82 -39.50
C GLU A 24 -81.23 -34.30 -39.63
N THR A 25 -82.43 -33.71 -39.60
CA THR A 25 -82.59 -32.25 -39.65
C THR A 25 -82.04 -31.56 -38.40
N LYS A 26 -82.19 -32.20 -37.23
CA LYS A 26 -81.68 -31.64 -35.97
C LYS A 26 -80.15 -31.69 -35.90
N ASN A 27 -79.54 -32.75 -36.42
CA ASN A 27 -78.07 -32.87 -36.49
C ASN A 27 -77.47 -31.88 -37.50
N LEU A 28 -78.16 -31.58 -38.61
CA LEU A 28 -77.71 -30.58 -39.59
C LEU A 28 -77.78 -29.14 -39.07
N GLU A 29 -78.76 -28.81 -38.21
CA GLU A 29 -78.88 -27.48 -37.58
C GLU A 29 -77.84 -27.25 -36.46
N ASP A 30 -77.29 -28.32 -35.86
CA ASP A 30 -76.26 -28.24 -34.81
C ASP A 30 -74.81 -28.19 -35.38
N GLU A 31 -74.57 -28.64 -36.62
CA GLU A 31 -73.24 -28.60 -37.28
C GLU A 31 -72.88 -27.22 -37.88
N GLU A 32 -73.84 -26.29 -38.01
CA GLU A 32 -73.64 -25.00 -38.70
C GLU A 32 -73.23 -23.84 -37.76
N LYS A 33 -72.72 -24.12 -36.54
CA LYS A 33 -72.45 -23.08 -35.53
C LYS A 33 -70.99 -22.85 -35.10
N ASP A 34 -70.05 -23.70 -35.49
CA ASP A 34 -68.62 -23.42 -35.23
C ASP A 34 -67.93 -23.11 -36.55
N ASN A 35 -67.63 -21.83 -36.78
CA ASN A 35 -66.92 -21.33 -37.97
C ASN A 35 -65.39 -21.48 -37.75
N PRO A 36 -64.75 -22.57 -38.22
CA PRO A 36 -63.34 -22.86 -37.90
C PRO A 36 -62.38 -21.85 -38.53
N MET A 37 -62.87 -21.12 -39.53
CA MET A 37 -62.14 -20.11 -40.28
C MET A 37 -61.94 -18.80 -39.47
N GLU A 38 -62.88 -18.46 -38.58
CA GLU A 38 -62.75 -17.26 -37.73
C GLU A 38 -61.82 -17.49 -36.55
N GLU A 39 -61.85 -18.68 -35.96
CA GLU A 39 -60.98 -19.08 -34.85
C GLU A 39 -59.53 -19.16 -35.31
N TRP A 40 -59.26 -19.81 -36.45
CA TRP A 40 -57.94 -19.82 -37.10
C TRP A 40 -57.45 -18.39 -37.38
N ASN A 41 -58.28 -17.52 -37.96
CA ASN A 41 -57.88 -16.14 -38.25
C ASN A 41 -57.59 -15.33 -36.99
N SER A 42 -58.24 -15.63 -35.87
CA SER A 42 -57.97 -15.01 -34.57
C SER A 42 -56.62 -15.48 -34.01
N GLU A 43 -56.34 -16.78 -34.06
CA GLU A 43 -55.07 -17.37 -33.63
C GLU A 43 -53.90 -16.88 -34.49
N MET A 44 -54.07 -16.80 -35.82
CA MET A 44 -53.03 -16.30 -36.73
C MET A 44 -52.67 -14.85 -36.42
N ARG A 45 -53.66 -13.99 -36.15
CA ARG A 45 -53.41 -12.59 -35.76
C ARG A 45 -52.77 -12.46 -34.38
N ALA A 46 -53.10 -13.36 -33.44
CA ALA A 46 -52.45 -13.39 -32.13
C ALA A 46 -50.97 -13.78 -32.26
N ALA A 47 -50.68 -14.81 -33.06
CA ALA A 47 -49.31 -15.26 -33.34
C ALA A 47 -48.49 -14.21 -34.10
N GLU A 48 -49.07 -13.49 -35.07
CA GLU A 48 -48.40 -12.38 -35.76
C GLU A 48 -48.03 -11.25 -34.80
N LYS A 49 -48.94 -10.90 -33.89
CA LYS A 49 -48.71 -9.85 -32.90
C LYS A 49 -47.63 -10.24 -31.89
N GLU A 50 -47.62 -11.51 -31.46
CA GLU A 50 -46.58 -12.05 -30.59
C GLU A 50 -45.21 -12.08 -31.29
N LEU A 51 -45.18 -12.44 -32.58
CA LEU A 51 -43.96 -12.44 -33.38
C LEU A 51 -43.40 -11.03 -33.57
N GLU A 52 -44.26 -10.04 -33.77
CA GLU A 52 -43.84 -8.64 -33.87
C GLU A 52 -43.31 -8.09 -32.54
N GLN A 53 -43.91 -8.49 -31.43
CA GLN A 53 -43.46 -8.15 -30.09
C GLN A 53 -42.10 -8.78 -29.76
N LEU A 54 -41.93 -10.07 -30.05
CA LEU A 54 -40.65 -10.78 -29.90
C LEU A 54 -39.56 -10.16 -30.77
N LYS A 55 -39.89 -9.70 -31.98
CA LYS A 55 -38.94 -9.03 -32.86
C LYS A 55 -38.47 -7.69 -32.28
N THR A 56 -39.37 -6.90 -31.69
CA THR A 56 -38.96 -5.67 -31.01
C THR A 56 -38.09 -5.93 -29.79
N GLU A 57 -38.38 -7.00 -29.03
CA GLU A 57 -37.59 -7.40 -27.86
C GLU A 57 -36.21 -7.93 -28.27
N GLU A 58 -36.12 -8.66 -29.39
CA GLU A 58 -34.84 -9.10 -29.98
C GLU A 58 -33.97 -7.89 -30.38
N GLU A 59 -34.54 -6.88 -31.05
CA GLU A 59 -33.82 -5.68 -31.47
C GLU A 59 -33.34 -4.82 -30.27
N GLU A 60 -34.08 -4.82 -29.16
CA GLU A 60 -33.68 -4.17 -27.92
C GLU A 60 -32.54 -4.93 -27.21
N LEU A 61 -32.65 -6.25 -27.12
CA LEU A 61 -31.61 -7.11 -26.56
C LEU A 61 -30.30 -7.03 -27.36
N GLN A 62 -30.38 -6.97 -28.70
CA GLN A 62 -29.21 -6.78 -29.55
C GLN A 62 -28.51 -5.44 -29.29
N ARG A 63 -29.25 -4.35 -29.07
CA ARG A 63 -28.67 -3.06 -28.68
C ARG A 63 -27.98 -3.11 -27.32
N ASN A 64 -28.63 -3.71 -26.33
CA ASN A 64 -28.07 -3.85 -24.99
C ASN A 64 -26.79 -4.70 -25.00
N LEU A 65 -26.74 -5.77 -25.82
CA LEU A 65 -25.53 -6.57 -26.00
C LEU A 65 -24.37 -5.77 -26.59
N LEU A 66 -24.64 -4.96 -27.63
CA LEU A 66 -23.62 -4.10 -28.22
C LEU A 66 -23.08 -3.06 -27.23
N GLU A 67 -23.95 -2.46 -26.42
CA GLU A 67 -23.55 -1.50 -25.38
C GLU A 67 -22.71 -2.17 -24.28
N LEU A 68 -23.10 -3.38 -23.84
CA LEU A 68 -22.34 -4.19 -22.89
C LEU A 68 -20.96 -4.57 -23.42
N GLU A 69 -20.85 -4.94 -24.70
CA GLU A 69 -19.56 -5.27 -25.32
C GLU A 69 -18.62 -4.06 -25.31
N VAL A 70 -19.12 -2.86 -25.63
CA VAL A 70 -18.35 -1.61 -25.57
C VAL A 70 -17.91 -1.28 -24.15
N GLN A 71 -18.80 -1.42 -23.15
CA GLN A 71 -18.46 -1.18 -21.74
C GLN A 71 -17.42 -2.18 -21.23
N LYS A 72 -17.52 -3.46 -21.63
CA LYS A 72 -16.54 -4.50 -21.31
C LYS A 72 -15.17 -4.14 -21.89
N GLU A 73 -15.10 -3.72 -23.15
CA GLU A 73 -13.85 -3.32 -23.82
C GLU A 73 -13.21 -2.12 -23.12
N GLN A 74 -14.01 -1.10 -22.76
CA GLN A 74 -13.54 0.05 -21.97
C GLN A 74 -13.01 -0.36 -20.60
N THR A 75 -13.71 -1.25 -19.90
CA THR A 75 -13.29 -1.73 -18.57
C THR A 75 -12.00 -2.54 -18.66
N LEU A 76 -11.85 -3.38 -19.68
CA LEU A 76 -10.61 -4.13 -19.94
C LEU A 76 -9.43 -3.21 -20.20
N ALA A 77 -9.62 -2.14 -20.98
CA ALA A 77 -8.58 -1.13 -21.21
C ALA A 77 -8.18 -0.40 -19.92
N GLN A 78 -9.14 -0.10 -19.03
CA GLN A 78 -8.85 0.48 -17.72
C GLN A 78 -8.07 -0.49 -16.82
N ILE A 79 -8.45 -1.77 -16.81
CA ILE A 79 -7.73 -2.80 -16.06
C ILE A 79 -6.28 -2.93 -16.55
N ASP A 80 -6.07 -3.03 -17.87
CA ASP A 80 -4.71 -3.10 -18.46
C ASP A 80 -3.87 -1.86 -18.11
N PHE A 81 -4.48 -0.67 -18.14
CA PHE A 81 -3.80 0.56 -17.73
C PHE A 81 -3.36 0.51 -16.25
N VAL A 82 -4.26 0.14 -15.34
CA VAL A 82 -3.97 0.04 -13.91
C VAL A 82 -2.91 -1.04 -13.64
N GLN A 83 -2.97 -2.16 -14.35
CA GLN A 83 -2.03 -3.26 -14.23
C GLN A 83 -0.62 -2.84 -14.68
N LYS A 84 -0.52 -2.09 -15.79
CA LYS A 84 0.75 -1.47 -16.22
C LYS A 84 1.30 -0.47 -15.22
N GLN A 85 0.45 0.37 -14.61
CA GLN A 85 0.88 1.29 -13.54
C GLN A 85 1.37 0.53 -12.30
N THR A 86 0.69 -0.55 -11.93
CA THR A 86 1.05 -1.40 -10.79
C THR A 86 2.42 -2.03 -11.02
N ASN A 87 2.64 -2.69 -12.16
CA ASN A 87 3.92 -3.30 -12.50
C ASN A 87 5.05 -2.26 -12.54
N ARG A 88 4.80 -1.07 -13.09
CA ARG A 88 5.79 0.01 -13.11
C ARG A 88 6.14 0.50 -11.70
N THR A 89 5.16 0.55 -10.80
CA THR A 89 5.38 0.96 -9.41
C THR A 89 6.15 -0.11 -8.65
N GLU A 90 5.84 -1.39 -8.89
CA GLU A 90 6.56 -2.54 -8.36
C GLU A 90 8.02 -2.58 -8.84
N GLU A 91 8.27 -2.38 -10.14
CA GLU A 91 9.63 -2.26 -10.70
C GLU A 91 10.42 -1.08 -10.08
N LEU A 92 9.75 0.05 -9.81
CA LEU A 92 10.37 1.19 -9.12
C LEU A 92 10.68 0.85 -7.65
N LEU A 93 9.80 0.12 -6.96
CA LEU A 93 10.02 -0.32 -5.58
C LEU A 93 11.18 -1.32 -5.49
N ASP A 94 11.26 -2.27 -6.43
CA ASP A 94 12.35 -3.24 -6.53
C ASP A 94 13.69 -2.57 -6.83
N GLN A 95 13.71 -1.59 -7.76
CA GLN A 95 14.91 -0.80 -8.05
C GLN A 95 15.35 0.06 -6.87
N LEU A 96 14.42 0.44 -5.99
CA LEU A 96 14.71 1.25 -4.85
C LEU A 96 15.30 0.44 -3.68
N SER A 97 15.13 -0.90 -3.61
CA SER A 97 15.75 -1.81 -2.61
C SER A 97 15.98 -1.12 -1.25
N VAL A 98 14.93 -0.48 -0.70
CA VAL A 98 15.02 0.51 0.40
C VAL A 98 14.80 -0.11 1.78
N SER A 99 14.70 -1.44 1.85
CA SER A 99 14.49 -2.09 3.14
C SER A 99 15.79 -1.98 3.93
N GLU A 100 15.82 -1.16 4.97
CA GLU A 100 16.91 -1.14 5.96
C GLU A 100 16.95 -2.43 6.80
N TRP A 101 16.10 -3.42 6.48
CA TRP A 101 15.99 -4.70 7.15
C TRP A 101 15.99 -5.90 6.21
N GLU A 102 16.51 -7.00 6.73
CA GLU A 102 16.44 -8.33 6.13
C GLU A 102 15.68 -9.29 7.05
N VAL A 103 14.98 -10.27 6.46
CA VAL A 103 14.30 -11.32 7.24
C VAL A 103 15.24 -12.50 7.38
N ILE A 104 15.61 -12.83 8.60
CA ILE A 104 16.45 -13.99 8.90
C ILE A 104 15.60 -15.23 9.10
N GLU A 105 14.50 -15.08 9.82
CA GLU A 105 13.64 -16.20 10.18
C GLU A 105 12.17 -15.78 10.12
N TRP A 106 11.34 -16.65 9.55
CA TRP A 106 9.90 -16.51 9.61
C TRP A 106 9.25 -17.86 9.88
N SER A 107 8.58 -17.97 11.03
CA SER A 107 7.85 -19.16 11.46
C SER A 107 6.45 -18.80 11.92
N ASP A 108 5.68 -19.81 12.33
CA ASP A 108 4.36 -19.62 12.92
C ASP A 108 4.42 -18.90 14.27
N ASP A 109 5.50 -19.11 15.03
CA ASP A 109 5.61 -18.66 16.43
C ASP A 109 6.50 -17.42 16.57
N GLN A 110 7.39 -17.16 15.61
CA GLN A 110 8.28 -16.00 15.64
C GLN A 110 8.69 -15.50 14.25
N ALA A 111 9.06 -14.22 14.18
CA ALA A 111 9.76 -13.63 13.05
C ALA A 111 10.99 -12.86 13.54
N VAL A 112 12.12 -13.01 12.86
CA VAL A 112 13.39 -12.36 13.18
C VAL A 112 13.83 -11.51 12.01
N PHE A 113 14.09 -10.25 12.28
CA PHE A 113 14.57 -9.26 11.32
C PHE A 113 15.91 -8.72 11.78
N THR A 114 16.81 -8.46 10.84
CA THR A 114 18.01 -7.67 11.11
C THR A 114 17.95 -6.31 10.46
N PHE A 115 18.65 -5.35 11.06
CA PHE A 115 18.86 -3.99 10.56
C PHE A 115 20.34 -3.65 10.60
N LEU A 116 20.71 -2.59 9.87
CA LEU A 116 22.02 -1.94 9.97
C LEU A 116 23.18 -2.93 9.78
N TYR A 117 23.23 -3.61 8.64
CA TYR A 117 24.27 -4.60 8.32
C TYR A 117 24.36 -5.75 9.34
N ASP A 118 23.21 -6.32 9.73
CA ASP A 118 23.09 -7.44 10.67
C ASP A 118 23.56 -7.17 12.10
N THR A 119 23.68 -5.90 12.48
CA THR A 119 24.16 -5.51 13.81
C THR A 119 23.04 -5.24 14.80
N ILE A 120 21.79 -5.08 14.34
CA ILE A 120 20.61 -4.92 15.19
C ILE A 120 19.61 -5.99 14.82
N GLU A 121 19.14 -6.75 15.82
CA GLU A 121 18.16 -7.81 15.64
C GLU A 121 16.84 -7.42 16.31
N LEU A 122 15.73 -7.63 15.59
CA LEU A 122 14.37 -7.55 16.10
C LEU A 122 13.75 -8.95 16.06
N THR A 123 13.43 -9.46 17.25
CA THR A 123 12.65 -10.70 17.40
C THR A 123 11.22 -10.36 17.76
N ILE A 124 10.28 -10.85 16.95
CA ILE A 124 8.83 -10.73 17.15
C ILE A 124 8.29 -12.10 17.52
N THR A 125 7.66 -12.23 18.69
CA THR A 125 7.00 -13.48 19.11
C THR A 125 5.50 -13.38 18.87
N PHE A 126 4.97 -14.30 18.08
CA PHE A 126 3.55 -14.41 17.79
C PHE A 126 2.83 -15.28 18.83
N GLY A 127 1.60 -14.87 19.16
CA GLY A 127 0.71 -15.59 20.06
C GLY A 127 -0.45 -16.24 19.32
N GLU A 128 -1.54 -16.44 20.05
CA GLU A 128 -2.73 -17.11 19.53
C GLU A 128 -3.31 -16.41 18.29
N PRO A 129 -3.86 -17.18 17.33
CA PRO A 129 -4.57 -16.63 16.19
C PRO A 129 -5.80 -15.85 16.68
N ALA A 130 -5.88 -14.56 16.36
CA ALA A 130 -7.09 -13.77 16.52
C ALA A 130 -8.13 -14.24 15.49
N VAL A 131 -9.38 -14.35 15.94
CA VAL A 131 -10.53 -14.70 15.10
C VAL A 131 -10.57 -13.74 13.91
N GLY A 132 -10.39 -14.30 12.70
CA GLY A 132 -10.21 -13.53 11.48
C GLY A 132 -11.45 -12.68 11.12
N LEU A 133 -11.20 -11.55 10.46
CA LEU A 133 -12.23 -10.88 9.69
C LEU A 133 -12.70 -11.84 8.58
N PRO A 134 -14.01 -11.96 8.30
CA PRO A 134 -14.57 -12.95 7.35
C PRO A 134 -14.00 -12.91 5.92
N PHE A 135 -13.24 -11.86 5.58
CA PHE A 135 -12.76 -11.56 4.23
C PHE A 135 -11.26 -11.84 4.03
N LEU A 136 -10.54 -12.21 5.08
CA LEU A 136 -9.12 -12.51 5.02
C LEU A 136 -8.90 -13.98 5.36
N ASP A 137 -8.38 -14.73 4.39
CA ASP A 137 -8.27 -16.20 4.37
C ASP A 137 -7.28 -16.77 5.42
N LYS A 138 -6.62 -15.91 6.20
CA LYS A 138 -5.68 -16.30 7.27
C LYS A 138 -6.01 -15.58 8.57
N ALA A 139 -6.02 -16.34 9.67
CA ALA A 139 -6.16 -15.81 11.02
C ALA A 139 -4.94 -14.93 11.37
N PHE A 140 -5.18 -13.73 11.91
CA PHE A 140 -4.12 -12.80 12.29
C PHE A 140 -3.58 -13.12 13.65
N ARG A 141 -2.27 -13.28 13.81
CA ARG A 141 -1.70 -13.55 15.13
C ARG A 141 -1.51 -12.26 15.92
N LYS A 142 -1.76 -12.34 17.22
CA LYS A 142 -1.37 -11.27 18.16
C LYS A 142 0.13 -11.32 18.40
N ILE A 143 0.73 -10.18 18.68
CA ILE A 143 2.14 -10.10 19.08
C ILE A 143 2.20 -10.19 20.60
N VAL A 144 2.96 -11.16 21.10
CA VAL A 144 3.16 -11.39 22.54
C VAL A 144 4.37 -10.59 23.02
N ASP A 145 5.44 -10.60 22.22
CA ASP A 145 6.68 -9.93 22.57
C ASP A 145 7.39 -9.31 21.38
N LEU A 146 8.13 -8.25 21.67
CA LEU A 146 9.02 -7.53 20.77
C LEU A 146 10.32 -7.28 21.51
N ASN A 147 11.40 -7.86 21.01
CA ASN A 147 12.71 -7.75 21.59
C ASN A 147 13.70 -7.19 20.57
N PHE A 148 14.43 -6.15 20.96
CA PHE A 148 15.52 -5.58 20.16
C PHE A 148 16.84 -5.89 20.84
N GLN A 149 17.82 -6.36 20.06
CA GLN A 149 19.15 -6.67 20.55
C GLN A 149 20.22 -6.08 19.65
N SER A 150 21.27 -5.52 20.26
CA SER A 150 22.48 -5.10 19.56
C SER A 150 23.44 -6.29 19.49
N LEU A 151 23.88 -6.62 18.28
CA LEU A 151 24.91 -7.62 17.99
C LEU A 151 26.28 -6.97 17.72
N LEU A 152 26.39 -5.65 17.89
CA LEU A 152 27.63 -4.90 17.71
C LEU A 152 28.65 -5.24 18.80
N ASP A 153 29.87 -5.57 18.38
CA ASP A 153 31.02 -5.74 19.28
C ASP A 153 31.52 -4.36 19.74
N GLU A 154 31.15 -3.95 20.96
CA GLU A 154 31.48 -2.63 21.50
C GLU A 154 32.99 -2.35 21.59
N ASP A 155 33.81 -3.38 21.79
CA ASP A 155 35.25 -3.24 21.94
C ASP A 155 35.96 -3.03 20.59
N LYS A 156 35.35 -3.51 19.49
CA LYS A 156 35.94 -3.42 18.14
C LYS A 156 35.29 -2.37 17.24
N ALA A 157 34.07 -1.95 17.56
CA ALA A 157 33.32 -1.05 16.71
C ALA A 157 33.90 0.38 16.72
N PRO A 158 33.84 1.10 15.59
CA PRO A 158 34.22 2.49 15.56
C PRO A 158 33.24 3.33 16.42
N PRO A 159 33.69 4.44 17.02
CA PRO A 159 32.84 5.29 17.87
C PRO A 159 31.58 5.82 17.19
N SER A 160 31.61 5.98 15.86
CA SER A 160 30.46 6.36 15.04
C SER A 160 29.37 5.27 15.05
N SER A 161 29.73 4.00 14.84
CA SER A 161 28.79 2.88 14.94
C SER A 161 28.22 2.75 16.34
N LEU A 162 29.04 2.93 17.39
CA LEU A 162 28.56 2.90 18.77
C LEU A 162 27.53 4.01 19.04
N LEU A 163 27.77 5.21 18.54
CA LEU A 163 26.82 6.32 18.61
C LEU A 163 25.51 5.98 17.88
N VAL A 164 25.58 5.45 16.66
CA VAL A 164 24.41 5.08 15.87
C VAL A 164 23.54 4.07 16.63
N HIS A 165 24.14 3.03 17.20
CA HIS A 165 23.42 2.05 18.02
C HIS A 165 22.78 2.70 19.24
N LYS A 166 23.54 3.53 19.98
CA LYS A 166 23.01 4.23 21.16
C LYS A 166 21.80 5.09 20.83
N LEU A 167 21.82 5.83 19.72
CA LEU A 167 20.69 6.63 19.29
C LEU A 167 19.48 5.74 18.96
N ILE A 168 19.66 4.71 18.14
CA ILE A 168 18.57 3.80 17.75
C ILE A 168 17.95 3.13 18.98
N PHE A 169 18.76 2.64 19.92
CA PHE A 169 18.26 2.03 21.15
C PHE A 169 17.56 3.02 22.08
N GLN A 170 18.08 4.25 22.18
CA GLN A 170 17.39 5.31 22.90
C GLN A 170 15.98 5.57 22.31
N TYR A 171 15.85 5.62 20.98
CA TYR A 171 14.54 5.73 20.33
C TYR A 171 13.63 4.54 20.67
N ILE A 172 14.16 3.31 20.59
CA ILE A 172 13.38 2.10 20.87
C ILE A 172 12.88 2.09 22.33
N GLU A 173 13.71 2.53 23.27
CA GLU A 173 13.38 2.61 24.70
C GLU A 173 12.39 3.74 25.03
N GLU A 174 12.55 4.91 24.40
CA GLU A 174 11.67 6.08 24.59
C GLU A 174 10.25 5.85 24.06
N GLN A 175 10.10 5.02 23.03
CA GLN A 175 8.80 4.61 22.53
C GLN A 175 8.14 3.66 23.53
N GLU A 176 7.50 4.20 24.58
CA GLU A 176 6.84 3.47 25.66
C GLU A 176 6.17 2.18 25.17
N SER A 177 6.93 1.09 25.26
CA SER A 177 6.65 -0.23 24.71
C SER A 177 6.04 -0.18 23.29
N TRP A 178 6.86 -0.37 22.27
CA TRP A 178 6.37 -0.81 20.94
C TRP A 178 5.30 -1.90 21.03
N LYS A 179 5.33 -2.72 22.09
CA LYS A 179 4.29 -3.69 22.48
C LYS A 179 2.87 -3.10 22.59
N LYS A 180 2.71 -1.84 23.00
CA LYS A 180 1.42 -1.13 23.02
C LYS A 180 0.99 -0.63 21.63
N LYS A 181 1.95 -0.27 20.77
CA LYS A 181 1.70 0.28 19.43
C LYS A 181 1.46 -0.79 18.37
N CYS A 182 2.17 -1.90 18.46
CA CYS A 182 2.09 -3.03 17.53
C CYS A 182 1.56 -4.25 18.29
N LYS A 183 0.26 -4.50 18.17
CA LYS A 183 -0.46 -5.57 18.86
C LYS A 183 -0.74 -6.76 17.95
N THR A 184 -0.76 -6.53 16.64
CA THR A 184 -1.15 -7.52 15.64
C THR A 184 -0.11 -7.62 14.53
N GLN A 185 -0.02 -8.80 13.91
CA GLN A 185 0.90 -9.07 12.81
C GLN A 185 0.76 -8.09 11.62
N HIS A 186 -0.42 -7.54 11.37
CA HIS A 186 -0.64 -6.54 10.31
C HIS A 186 0.01 -5.19 10.56
N GLU A 187 0.32 -4.87 11.82
CA GLU A 187 0.96 -3.62 12.19
C GLU A 187 2.49 -3.72 12.07
N VAL A 188 3.03 -4.93 11.85
CA VAL A 188 4.47 -5.18 11.72
C VAL A 188 5.07 -4.41 10.54
N PRO A 189 4.52 -4.45 9.30
CA PRO A 189 5.10 -3.69 8.18
C PRO A 189 5.19 -2.19 8.47
N LYS A 190 4.18 -1.62 9.15
CA LYS A 190 4.18 -0.20 9.53
C LYS A 190 5.26 0.10 10.57
N MET A 191 5.40 -0.76 11.58
CA MET A 191 6.45 -0.63 12.60
C MET A 191 7.85 -0.73 11.97
N LEU A 192 8.06 -1.71 11.10
CA LEU A 192 9.33 -1.87 10.38
C LEU A 192 9.65 -0.63 9.55
N GLN A 193 8.65 -0.03 8.89
CA GLN A 193 8.85 1.22 8.14
C GLN A 193 9.26 2.38 9.05
N GLU A 194 8.61 2.57 10.20
CA GLU A 194 8.94 3.63 11.15
C GLU A 194 10.38 3.47 11.69
N ILE A 195 10.76 2.25 12.04
CA ILE A 195 12.12 1.94 12.53
C ILE A 195 13.14 2.10 11.42
N SER A 196 12.84 1.64 10.20
CA SER A 196 13.74 1.77 9.04
C SER A 196 14.12 3.21 8.80
N LEU A 197 13.17 4.15 8.90
CA LEU A 197 13.46 5.57 8.71
C LEU A 197 14.46 6.09 9.75
N VAL A 198 14.29 5.71 11.02
CA VAL A 198 15.20 6.11 12.11
C VAL A 198 16.58 5.48 11.92
N VAL A 199 16.63 4.19 11.59
CA VAL A 199 17.88 3.46 11.32
C VAL A 199 18.63 4.11 10.15
N SER A 200 17.92 4.46 9.08
CA SER A 200 18.49 5.10 7.89
C SER A 200 19.14 6.45 8.22
N HIS A 201 18.42 7.34 8.90
CA HIS A 201 18.98 8.64 9.30
C HIS A 201 20.17 8.50 10.24
N CYS A 202 20.11 7.57 11.20
CA CYS A 202 21.23 7.34 12.11
C CYS A 202 22.44 6.74 11.36
N ARG A 203 22.22 5.80 10.43
CA ARG A 203 23.27 5.24 9.57
C ARG A 203 23.97 6.34 8.77
N LEU A 204 23.20 7.19 8.11
CA LEU A 204 23.73 8.33 7.35
C LEU A 204 24.56 9.26 8.24
N LEU A 205 24.09 9.59 9.45
CA LEU A 205 24.86 10.36 10.43
C LEU A 205 26.20 9.68 10.78
N GLY A 206 26.21 8.37 10.99
CA GLY A 206 27.43 7.60 11.20
C GLY A 206 28.41 7.73 10.03
N GLU A 207 27.92 7.63 8.80
CA GLU A 207 28.70 7.82 7.57
C GLU A 207 29.24 9.25 7.43
N GLU A 208 28.45 10.27 7.82
CA GLU A 208 28.91 11.65 7.86
C GLU A 208 30.07 11.85 8.83
N ILE A 209 29.99 11.26 10.02
CA ILE A 209 31.06 11.33 11.03
C ILE A 209 32.33 10.66 10.51
N GLU A 210 32.23 9.47 9.91
CA GLU A 210 33.40 8.79 9.34
C GLU A 210 33.99 9.56 8.15
N PHE A 211 33.14 10.15 7.30
CA PHE A 211 33.59 11.06 6.25
C PHE A 211 34.39 12.23 6.84
N LEU A 212 33.87 12.88 7.88
CA LEU A 212 34.53 14.02 8.52
C LEU A 212 35.80 13.61 9.28
N LYS A 213 35.87 12.41 9.87
CA LYS A 213 37.13 11.91 10.45
C LYS A 213 38.20 11.74 9.38
N ARG A 214 37.81 11.30 8.19
CA ARG A 214 38.73 11.07 7.07
C ARG A 214 39.15 12.36 6.36
N TRP A 215 38.22 13.29 6.14
CA TRP A 215 38.39 14.46 5.28
C TRP A 215 38.30 15.81 6.03
N GLY A 216 38.05 15.78 7.34
CA GLY A 216 37.94 16.94 8.22
C GLY A 216 39.09 17.95 8.12
N PRO A 217 40.37 17.52 8.00
CA PRO A 217 41.48 18.46 7.87
C PRO A 217 41.35 19.43 6.69
N ASN A 218 40.65 19.05 5.61
CA ASN A 218 40.39 19.95 4.47
C ASN A 218 39.48 21.13 4.81
N TYR A 219 38.80 21.06 5.95
CA TYR A 219 37.87 22.07 6.47
C TYR A 219 38.38 22.70 7.77
N ASN A 220 39.68 22.58 8.05
CA ASN A 220 40.29 23.01 9.31
C ASN A 220 39.70 22.32 10.56
N LEU A 221 39.01 21.19 10.38
CA LEU A 221 38.53 20.32 11.46
C LEU A 221 39.65 19.36 11.86
N MET A 222 40.29 19.65 12.99
CA MET A 222 41.51 18.98 13.44
C MET A 222 41.24 17.71 14.23
N ASN A 223 40.14 17.69 14.99
CA ASN A 223 39.78 16.54 15.80
C ASN A 223 38.26 16.35 15.83
N ILE A 224 37.85 15.10 15.87
CA ILE A 224 36.45 14.69 16.05
C ILE A 224 36.44 13.63 17.13
N ASP A 225 35.72 13.91 18.21
CA ASP A 225 35.54 12.98 19.31
C ASP A 225 34.05 12.69 19.50
N VAL A 226 33.73 11.44 19.79
CA VAL A 226 32.35 10.99 20.01
C VAL A 226 32.31 10.34 21.38
N THR A 227 31.58 10.97 22.31
CA THR A 227 31.42 10.46 23.67
C THR A 227 29.93 10.29 23.94
N ASN A 228 29.48 9.03 24.06
CA ASN A 228 28.06 8.69 24.17
C ASN A 228 27.24 9.22 22.98
N THR A 229 26.41 10.23 23.22
CA THR A 229 25.58 10.92 22.21
C THR A 229 26.11 12.32 21.90
N GLU A 230 27.25 12.72 22.46
CA GLU A 230 27.85 14.03 22.24
C GLU A 230 28.97 13.94 21.20
N LEU A 231 28.87 14.78 20.17
CA LEU A 231 29.88 14.94 19.14
C LEU A 231 30.67 16.22 19.39
N ARG A 232 31.99 16.09 19.52
CA ARG A 232 32.93 17.21 19.70
C ARG A 232 33.72 17.44 18.42
N LEU A 233 33.72 18.68 17.94
CA LEU A 233 34.38 19.12 16.71
C LEU A 233 35.38 20.24 17.04
N LEU A 234 36.67 19.96 16.91
CA LEU A 234 37.73 20.93 17.16
C LEU A 234 38.19 21.56 15.84
N PHE A 235 37.93 22.86 15.69
CA PHE A 235 38.41 23.64 14.56
C PHE A 235 39.66 24.43 14.94
N SER A 236 40.63 24.47 14.02
CA SER A 236 41.85 25.27 14.20
C SER A 236 42.38 25.76 12.85
N SER A 237 42.63 27.06 12.75
CA SER A 237 43.28 27.69 11.60
C SER A 237 44.29 28.71 12.08
N SER A 238 45.56 28.51 11.75
CA SER A 238 46.60 29.51 12.02
C SER A 238 46.47 30.73 11.12
N ALA A 239 45.96 30.56 9.90
CA ALA A 239 45.78 31.64 8.93
C ALA A 239 44.68 32.61 9.38
N ALA A 240 43.53 32.07 9.82
CA ALA A 240 42.44 32.86 10.40
C ALA A 240 42.70 33.27 11.87
N PHE A 241 43.78 32.78 12.49
CA PHE A 241 44.12 32.99 13.91
C PHE A 241 42.99 32.59 14.89
N VAL A 242 42.35 31.44 14.63
CA VAL A 242 41.17 30.96 15.35
C VAL A 242 41.34 29.50 15.77
N LYS A 243 40.88 29.18 16.99
CA LYS A 243 40.75 27.82 17.52
C LYS A 243 39.57 27.74 18.47
N PHE A 244 38.61 26.87 18.19
CA PHE A 244 37.45 26.63 19.04
C PHE A 244 36.95 25.20 18.89
N GLU A 245 36.24 24.72 19.91
CA GLU A 245 35.59 23.42 19.92
C GLU A 245 34.07 23.59 20.02
N ILE A 246 33.32 22.85 19.20
CA ILE A 246 31.86 22.79 19.28
C ILE A 246 31.48 21.42 19.82
N THR A 247 30.61 21.39 20.82
CA THR A 247 29.96 20.16 21.31
C THR A 247 28.50 20.16 20.87
N LEU A 248 28.10 19.07 20.21
CA LEU A 248 26.78 18.84 19.65
C LEU A 248 26.18 17.60 20.33
N PRO A 249 25.23 17.76 21.28
CA PRO A 249 24.39 16.66 21.73
C PRO A 249 23.48 16.18 20.60
N LEU A 250 23.71 14.97 20.12
CA LEU A 250 22.94 14.34 19.04
C LEU A 250 21.71 13.62 19.60
N SER A 251 20.68 13.53 18.78
CA SER A 251 19.44 12.82 19.09
C SER A 251 18.94 12.08 17.86
N VAL A 252 17.98 11.18 18.07
CA VAL A 252 17.33 10.36 17.03
C VAL A 252 16.54 11.17 16.01
N HIS A 253 16.26 12.45 16.33
CA HIS A 253 15.57 13.37 15.45
C HIS A 253 16.52 14.12 14.51
N PHE A 254 17.83 13.87 14.58
CA PHE A 254 18.78 14.39 13.61
C PHE A 254 18.49 13.83 12.20
N PRO A 255 18.60 14.62 11.11
CA PRO A 255 18.92 16.05 11.04
C PRO A 255 17.70 16.98 11.12
N THR A 256 16.49 16.45 11.32
CA THR A 256 15.20 17.18 11.16
C THR A 256 14.92 18.24 12.23
N VAL A 257 15.67 18.27 13.33
CA VAL A 257 15.50 19.20 14.45
C VAL A 257 16.76 20.03 14.66
N ARG A 258 16.59 21.30 15.04
CA ARG A 258 17.71 22.17 15.41
C ARG A 258 18.46 21.60 16.60
N LEU A 259 19.75 21.41 16.43
CA LEU A 259 20.62 20.89 17.49
C LEU A 259 20.94 21.99 18.51
N PRO A 260 20.83 21.70 19.82
CA PRO A 260 21.53 22.49 20.81
C PRO A 260 23.04 22.35 20.60
N PHE A 261 23.80 23.35 21.01
CA PHE A 261 25.26 23.27 20.96
C PHE A 261 25.89 24.11 22.05
N SER A 262 27.13 23.76 22.41
CA SER A 262 27.99 24.59 23.23
C SER A 262 29.32 24.83 22.53
N ILE A 263 29.83 26.06 22.62
CA ILE A 263 31.14 26.43 22.08
C ILE A 263 32.14 26.65 23.22
N GLN A 264 33.34 26.11 23.04
CA GLN A 264 34.51 26.45 23.83
C GLN A 264 35.53 27.13 22.92
N ASN A 265 35.67 28.45 23.07
CA ASN A 265 36.66 29.21 22.33
C ASN A 265 38.04 29.12 23.02
N HIS A 266 39.09 28.84 22.26
CA HIS A 266 40.48 28.78 22.74
C HIS A 266 41.35 29.90 22.18
N LEU A 267 41.05 30.40 20.98
CA LEU A 267 41.79 31.44 20.28
C LEU A 267 40.87 32.15 19.27
N GLY A 268 40.95 33.48 19.20
CA GLY A 268 40.10 34.29 18.33
C GLY A 268 38.83 34.77 19.05
N ASN A 269 37.87 35.31 18.29
CA ASN A 269 36.66 35.93 18.83
C ASN A 269 35.36 35.23 18.40
N ILE A 270 35.43 33.94 18.04
CA ILE A 270 34.24 33.17 17.65
C ILE A 270 33.38 32.88 18.88
N GLY A 271 32.13 33.30 18.84
CA GLY A 271 31.14 33.13 19.89
C GLY A 271 29.96 32.27 19.48
N GLN A 272 28.94 32.28 20.34
CA GLN A 272 27.68 31.55 20.15
C GLN A 272 26.87 32.11 18.97
N ASP A 273 26.90 33.43 18.74
CA ASP A 273 26.06 34.08 17.75
C ASP A 273 26.49 33.73 16.31
N GLU A 274 27.81 33.66 16.04
CA GLU A 274 28.33 33.28 14.73
C GLU A 274 27.95 31.84 14.37
N ILE A 275 28.10 30.91 15.32
CA ILE A 275 27.74 29.50 15.09
C ILE A 275 26.22 29.35 14.98
N THR A 276 25.43 30.06 15.79
CA THR A 276 23.96 30.04 15.69
C THR A 276 23.49 30.51 14.32
N ALA A 277 24.12 31.57 13.78
CA ALA A 277 23.81 32.06 12.44
C ALA A 277 24.12 31.00 11.37
N ILE A 278 25.25 30.29 11.47
CA ILE A 278 25.62 29.21 10.54
C ILE A 278 24.64 28.04 10.61
N LEU A 279 24.36 27.52 11.81
CA LEU A 279 23.43 26.41 12.00
C LEU A 279 22.02 26.73 11.49
N SER A 280 21.63 28.01 11.50
CA SER A 280 20.34 28.49 10.98
C SER A 280 20.30 28.65 9.46
N LYS A 281 21.46 28.82 8.81
CA LYS A 281 21.56 28.91 7.33
C LYS A 281 21.48 27.54 6.67
N VAL A 282 21.99 26.50 7.32
CA VAL A 282 22.08 25.15 6.73
C VAL A 282 20.69 24.48 6.77
N PRO A 283 20.18 23.95 5.64
CA PRO A 283 18.91 23.22 5.62
C PRO A 283 18.97 21.93 6.44
N LEU A 284 17.91 21.65 7.22
CA LEU A 284 17.78 20.46 8.07
C LEU A 284 17.44 19.21 7.24
N GLU A 285 18.40 18.73 6.45
CA GLU A 285 18.27 17.60 5.54
C GLU A 285 19.50 16.67 5.61
N ASP A 286 19.50 15.59 4.84
CA ASP A 286 20.63 14.67 4.74
C ASP A 286 21.93 15.43 4.43
N ASN A 287 23.04 14.99 5.03
CA ASN A 287 24.33 15.69 4.95
C ASN A 287 24.42 16.98 5.78
N TYR A 288 23.49 17.22 6.70
CA TYR A 288 23.47 18.42 7.55
C TYR A 288 24.81 18.66 8.23
N LEU A 289 25.39 17.63 8.87
CA LEU A 289 26.64 17.78 9.64
C LEU A 289 27.79 18.17 8.71
N LYS A 290 27.92 17.50 7.56
CA LYS A 290 28.92 17.85 6.54
C LYS A 290 28.74 19.27 6.02
N ASN A 291 27.49 19.70 5.81
CA ASN A 291 27.19 21.04 5.31
C ASN A 291 27.46 22.11 6.36
N VAL A 292 27.18 21.86 7.63
CA VAL A 292 27.57 22.72 8.76
C VAL A 292 29.09 22.88 8.81
N VAL A 293 29.85 21.79 8.74
CA VAL A 293 31.33 21.85 8.75
C VAL A 293 31.87 22.65 7.57
N LYS A 294 31.32 22.43 6.37
CA LYS A 294 31.68 23.21 5.17
C LYS A 294 31.37 24.69 5.33
N GLN A 295 30.21 25.03 5.90
CA GLN A 295 29.81 26.42 6.09
C GLN A 295 30.67 27.11 7.16
N ILE A 296 31.02 26.41 8.25
CA ILE A 296 31.97 26.90 9.26
C ILE A 296 33.32 27.20 8.59
N TYR A 297 33.80 26.28 7.76
CA TYR A 297 35.03 26.49 7.04
C TYR A 297 34.95 27.73 6.14
N GLN A 298 33.91 27.87 5.32
CA GLN A 298 33.76 29.00 4.39
C GLN A 298 33.58 30.34 5.10
N ASP A 299 32.75 30.41 6.15
CA ASP A 299 32.38 31.68 6.79
C ASP A 299 33.45 32.13 7.80
N LEU A 300 34.14 31.21 8.48
CA LEU A 300 34.97 31.52 9.65
C LEU A 300 36.47 31.17 9.50
N LEU A 301 36.83 30.24 8.61
CA LEU A 301 38.20 29.67 8.58
C LEU A 301 38.91 29.84 7.24
N GLN A 302 38.16 29.99 6.16
CA GLN A 302 38.68 30.27 4.83
C GLN A 302 39.07 31.74 4.77
N ASP A 303 40.36 32.01 4.60
CA ASP A 303 40.89 33.36 4.51
C ASP A 303 40.07 34.21 3.52
N CYS A 304 39.55 35.33 4.02
CA CYS A 304 39.32 36.51 3.20
C CYS A 304 40.67 36.85 2.57
N HIS A 305 40.76 36.81 1.24
CA HIS A 305 41.93 37.20 0.47
C HIS A 305 42.64 38.39 1.14
N PHE A 306 43.89 38.18 1.54
CA PHE A 306 44.83 39.27 1.82
C PHE A 306 44.91 40.12 0.54
N TYR A 307 44.13 41.19 0.48
CA TYR A 307 44.39 42.28 -0.45
C TYR A 307 45.63 43.00 0.09
N HIS A 308 46.79 42.58 -0.42
CA HIS A 308 48.00 43.39 -0.43
C HIS A 308 47.84 44.57 -1.39
#